data_AF-A0A163CYA6-F1
#
_entry.id   AF-A0A163CYA6-F1
#
_cell.length_a   1.000
_cell.length_b   1.000
_cell.length_c   1.000
_cell.angle_alpha   90.00
_cell.angle_beta   90.00
_cell.angle_gamma   90.00
#
_symmetry.space_group_name_H-M   'P 1'
#
loop_
_entity.id
_entity.type
_entity.pdbx_description
1 polymer ?
#
loop_
_entity_poly.entity_id
_entity_poly.type
_entity_poly.pdbx_seq_one_letter_code
_entity_poly.pdbx_strand_id
1 'polypeptide(L)'
;MSAEALPITPARFAAALADLPISSLYAKHAELTNNIIHLESSNKQLEDFAREHDDRDCYEALLENRQVMKNFNERMDLIRKEVEEVRGLPWRPRDEGEVRKEEGDIGLNGTAPIQNGTNTITSGAPPAAQEQNSTAAQNGEDEEGVYL
;
A
#
# COMPACT_ATOMS: atom_id res chain seq x y z
N MET A 1 -12.17 -8.51 20.07
CA MET A 1 -11.46 -7.40 19.38
C MET A 1 -11.45 -6.21 20.34
N SER A 2 -10.33 -5.48 20.42
CA SER A 2 -9.99 -4.53 21.50
C SER A 2 -11.00 -3.39 21.70
N ALA A 3 -11.94 -3.55 22.62
CA ALA A 3 -12.89 -2.50 23.04
C ALA A 3 -12.28 -1.51 24.05
N GLU A 4 -11.04 -1.73 24.51
CA GLU A 4 -10.38 -0.92 25.55
C GLU A 4 -9.35 0.07 25.01
N ALA A 5 -9.08 0.08 23.69
CA ALA A 5 -8.21 1.08 23.09
C ALA A 5 -8.96 2.40 22.94
N LEU A 6 -8.87 3.26 23.96
CA LEU A 6 -9.42 4.61 23.92
C LEU A 6 -8.81 5.39 22.74
N PRO A 7 -9.63 5.99 21.85
CA PRO A 7 -9.12 6.85 20.81
C PRO A 7 -8.28 7.99 21.39
N ILE A 8 -7.15 8.31 20.75
CA ILE A 8 -6.36 9.49 21.14
C ILE A 8 -7.22 10.76 21.00
N THR A 9 -7.33 11.51 22.10
CA THR A 9 -8.08 12.76 22.13
C THR A 9 -7.45 13.81 21.20
N PRO A 10 -8.23 14.71 20.59
CA PRO A 10 -7.72 15.78 19.74
C PRO A 10 -6.65 16.65 20.42
N ALA A 11 -6.85 16.99 21.71
CA ALA A 11 -5.90 17.80 22.47
C ALA A 11 -4.53 17.12 22.63
N ARG A 12 -4.52 15.81 22.96
CA ARG A 12 -3.28 15.03 23.06
C ARG A 12 -2.59 14.86 21.71
N PHE A 13 -3.37 14.72 20.64
CA PHE A 13 -2.82 14.68 19.28
C PHE A 13 -2.15 16.01 18.92
N ALA A 14 -2.82 17.14 19.14
CA ALA A 14 -2.27 18.47 18.88
C ALA A 14 -0.97 18.74 19.65
N ALA A 15 -0.94 18.39 20.94
CA ALA A 15 0.26 18.55 21.77
C ALA A 15 1.48 17.80 21.21
N ALA A 16 1.27 16.63 20.60
CA ALA A 16 2.35 15.84 20.00
C ALA A 16 2.86 16.40 18.67
N LEU A 17 2.10 17.28 17.99
CA LEU A 17 2.52 17.85 16.70
C LEU A 17 3.68 18.84 16.83
N ALA A 18 3.78 19.53 17.98
CA ALA A 18 4.79 20.55 18.24
C ALA A 18 6.22 20.01 18.12
N ASP A 19 6.43 18.75 18.50
CA ASP A 19 7.76 18.10 18.52
C ASP A 19 8.16 17.50 17.15
N LEU A 20 7.26 17.51 16.15
CA LEU A 20 7.49 16.86 14.86
C LEU A 20 8.10 17.81 13.82
N PRO A 21 9.01 17.33 12.96
CA PRO A 21 9.46 18.11 11.81
C PRO A 21 8.34 18.28 10.77
N ILE A 22 8.42 19.34 9.96
CA ILE A 22 7.41 19.68 8.93
C ILE A 22 7.16 18.51 7.96
N SER A 23 8.21 17.80 7.56
CA SER A 23 8.09 16.63 6.68
C SER A 23 7.20 15.54 7.28
N SER A 24 7.32 15.29 8.58
CA SER A 24 6.46 14.33 9.30
C SER A 24 5.01 14.80 9.40
N LEU A 25 4.77 16.11 9.55
CA LEU A 25 3.41 16.66 9.53
C LEU A 25 2.73 16.43 8.18
N TYR A 26 3.42 16.72 7.08
CA TYR A 26 2.89 16.46 5.74
C TYR A 26 2.71 14.97 5.46
N ALA A 27 3.67 14.13 5.85
CA ALA A 27 3.53 12.68 5.73
C ALA A 27 2.31 12.15 6.51
N LYS A 28 2.08 12.67 7.72
CA LYS A 28 0.90 12.28 8.51
C LYS A 28 -0.40 12.74 7.87
N HIS A 29 -0.43 13.94 7.31
CA HIS A 29 -1.61 14.43 6.58
C HIS A 29 -1.91 13.54 5.37
N ALA A 30 -0.90 13.18 4.57
CA ALA A 30 -1.06 12.28 3.42
C ALA A 30 -1.54 10.87 3.84
N GLU A 31 -0.98 10.31 4.92
CA GLU A 31 -1.45 9.04 5.48
C GLU A 31 -2.94 9.10 5.86
N LEU A 32 -3.39 10.16 6.53
CA LEU A 32 -4.79 10.33 6.92
C LEU A 32 -5.70 10.49 5.70
N THR A 33 -5.27 11.23 4.68
CA THR A 33 -6.00 11.33 3.40
C THR A 33 -6.18 9.95 2.77
N ASN A 34 -5.11 9.16 2.67
CA ASN A 34 -5.17 7.82 2.09
C ASN A 34 -6.09 6.90 2.88
N ASN A 35 -6.02 6.96 4.22
CA ASN A 35 -6.92 6.19 5.07
C ASN A 35 -8.39 6.57 4.87
N ILE A 36 -8.72 7.86 4.69
CA ILE A 36 -10.08 8.31 4.37
C ILE A 36 -10.52 7.75 3.01
N ILE A 37 -9.70 7.89 1.97
CA ILE A 37 -10.01 7.38 0.62
C ILE A 37 -10.32 5.88 0.66
N HIS A 38 -9.49 5.09 1.34
CA HIS A 38 -9.71 3.65 1.48
C HIS A 38 -10.99 3.35 2.28
N LEU A 39 -11.26 4.09 3.35
CA LEU A 39 -12.44 3.89 4.18
C LEU A 39 -13.73 4.27 3.45
N GLU A 40 -13.71 5.31 2.62
CA GLU A 40 -14.83 5.68 1.74
C GLU A 40 -15.12 4.57 0.72
N SER A 41 -14.09 4.04 0.07
CA SER A 41 -14.23 2.92 -0.87
C SER A 41 -14.79 1.67 -0.19
N SER A 42 -14.30 1.35 1.02
CA SER A 42 -14.78 0.21 1.82
C SER A 42 -16.23 0.41 2.28
N ASN A 43 -16.60 1.63 2.72
CA ASN A 43 -17.96 1.93 3.12
C ASN A 43 -18.95 1.81 1.96
N LYS A 44 -18.54 2.21 0.74
CA LYS A 44 -19.40 2.03 -0.44
C LYS A 44 -19.72 0.56 -0.69
N GLN A 45 -18.70 -0.30 -0.62
CA GLN A 45 -18.89 -1.76 -0.77
C GLN A 45 -19.74 -2.35 0.35
N LEU A 46 -19.52 -1.90 1.58
CA LEU A 46 -20.28 -2.35 2.75
C LEU A 46 -21.74 -1.88 2.71
N GLU A 47 -22.02 -0.70 2.16
CA GLU A 47 -23.39 -0.20 1.97
C GLU A 47 -24.18 -1.04 0.98
N ASP A 48 -23.57 -1.43 -0.13
CA ASP A 48 -24.20 -2.31 -1.11
C ASP A 48 -24.51 -3.69 -0.49
N PHE A 49 -23.55 -4.26 0.25
CA PHE A 49 -23.74 -5.51 0.99
C PHE A 49 -24.83 -5.41 2.07
N ALA A 50 -24.81 -4.36 2.89
CA ALA A 50 -25.79 -4.14 3.95
C ALA A 50 -27.22 -4.05 3.39
N ARG A 51 -27.38 -3.38 2.24
CA ARG A 51 -28.67 -3.23 1.57
C ARG A 51 -29.16 -4.55 0.96
N GLU A 52 -28.26 -5.34 0.35
CA GLU A 52 -28.62 -6.62 -0.25
C GLU A 52 -29.06 -7.65 0.80
N HIS A 53 -28.43 -7.63 1.97
CA HIS A 53 -28.65 -8.63 3.03
C HIS A 53 -29.50 -8.14 4.20
N ASP A 54 -29.97 -6.88 4.18
CA ASP A 54 -30.67 -6.22 5.30
C ASP A 54 -29.92 -6.40 6.64
N ASP A 55 -28.60 -6.26 6.58
CA ASP A 55 -27.70 -6.57 7.70
C ASP A 55 -27.51 -5.35 8.62
N ARG A 56 -28.11 -5.44 9.81
CA ARG A 56 -28.04 -4.42 10.85
C ARG A 56 -26.61 -4.16 11.34
N ASP A 57 -25.79 -5.19 11.50
CA ASP A 57 -24.43 -5.03 12.02
C ASP A 57 -23.57 -4.27 10.99
N CYS A 58 -23.82 -4.50 9.70
CA CYS A 58 -23.18 -3.73 8.64
C CYS A 58 -23.60 -2.25 8.64
N TYR A 59 -24.87 -1.93 8.95
CA TYR A 59 -25.30 -0.54 9.12
C TYR A 59 -24.67 0.14 10.34
N GLU A 60 -24.51 -0.59 11.44
CA GLU A 60 -23.82 -0.08 12.64
C GLU A 60 -22.33 0.18 12.34
N ALA A 61 -21.64 -0.74 11.65
CA ALA A 61 -20.27 -0.55 11.19
C ALA A 61 -20.11 0.67 10.26
N LEU A 62 -21.06 0.93 9.36
CA LEU A 62 -21.07 2.15 8.52
C LEU A 62 -21.19 3.44 9.35
N LEU A 63 -21.94 3.43 10.45
CA LEU A 63 -22.05 4.57 11.35
C LEU A 63 -20.72 4.80 12.11
N GLU A 64 -20.10 3.73 12.60
CA GLU A 64 -18.81 3.79 13.29
C GLU A 64 -17.69 4.29 12.36
N ASN A 65 -17.61 3.75 11.15
CA ASN A 65 -16.62 4.17 10.15
C ASN A 65 -16.78 5.67 9.81
N ARG A 66 -18.02 6.16 9.73
CA ARG A 66 -18.26 7.61 9.56
C ARG A 66 -17.74 8.44 10.72
N GLN A 67 -17.83 7.94 11.95
CA GLN A 67 -17.22 8.63 13.09
C GLN A 67 -15.69 8.59 13.03
N VAL A 68 -15.09 7.48 12.58
CA VAL A 68 -13.64 7.39 12.36
C VAL A 68 -13.18 8.42 11.32
N MET A 69 -13.90 8.56 10.20
CA MET A 69 -13.58 9.58 9.18
C MET A 69 -13.66 11.01 9.73
N LYS A 70 -14.65 11.33 10.57
CA LYS A 70 -14.72 12.64 11.25
C LYS A 70 -13.49 12.88 12.13
N ASN A 71 -13.07 11.87 12.91
CA ASN A 71 -11.88 11.96 13.75
C ASN A 71 -10.59 12.13 12.93
N PHE A 72 -10.50 11.53 11.74
CA PHE A 72 -9.36 11.75 10.83
C PHE A 72 -9.35 13.16 10.25
N ASN A 73 -10.50 13.67 9.81
CA ASN A 73 -10.61 15.05 9.33
C ASN A 73 -10.23 16.08 10.41
N GLU A 74 -10.71 15.90 11.65
CA GLU A 74 -10.33 16.76 12.76
C GLU A 74 -8.81 16.77 13.00
N ARG A 75 -8.15 15.60 12.90
CA ARG A 75 -6.69 15.50 13.01
C ARG A 75 -5.97 16.17 11.84
N MET A 76 -6.49 16.07 10.62
CA MET A 76 -5.94 16.77 9.45
C MET A 76 -6.02 18.30 9.65
N ASP A 77 -7.12 18.80 10.18
CA ASP A 77 -7.26 20.22 10.47
C ASP A 77 -6.30 20.69 11.58
N LEU A 78 -6.06 19.88 12.61
CA LEU A 78 -5.04 20.18 13.63
C LEU A 78 -3.63 20.23 13.02
N ILE A 79 -3.31 19.34 12.09
CA ILE A 79 -2.01 19.38 11.37
C ILE A 79 -1.90 20.66 10.55
N ARG A 80 -2.98 21.06 9.85
CA ARG A 80 -2.98 22.29 9.06
C ARG A 80 -2.76 23.52 9.96
N LYS A 81 -3.47 23.60 11.08
CA LYS A 81 -3.32 24.68 12.08
C LYS A 81 -1.91 24.75 12.67
N GLU A 82 -1.31 23.61 12.99
CA GLU A 82 0.08 23.57 13.46
C GLU A 82 1.04 24.21 12.43
N VAL A 83 0.86 23.92 11.14
CA VAL A 83 1.71 24.50 10.09
C VAL A 83 1.42 25.98 9.86
N GLU A 84 0.16 26.35 9.71
CA GLU A 84 -0.25 27.71 9.29
C GLU A 84 -0.28 28.70 10.44
N GLU A 85 -0.89 28.34 11.57
CA GLU A 85 -1.13 29.25 12.68
C GLU A 85 0.01 29.24 13.69
N VAL A 86 0.55 28.07 14.03
CA VAL A 86 1.60 27.95 15.07
C VAL A 86 2.99 28.23 14.49
N ARG A 87 3.31 27.63 13.34
CA ARG A 87 4.63 27.82 12.69
C ARG A 87 4.67 28.98 11.69
N GLY A 88 3.52 29.54 11.33
CA GLY A 88 3.43 30.69 10.42
C GLY A 88 3.87 30.37 8.98
N LEU A 89 3.83 29.10 8.57
CA LEU A 89 4.23 28.66 7.24
C LEU A 89 3.00 28.45 6.35
N PRO A 90 3.06 28.81 5.06
CA PRO A 90 1.96 28.51 4.15
C PRO A 90 1.77 27.00 4.01
N TRP A 91 0.53 26.53 4.00
CA TRP A 91 0.22 25.12 3.74
C TRP A 91 0.62 24.72 2.32
N ARG A 92 1.69 23.92 2.21
CA ARG A 92 2.18 23.37 0.94
C ARG A 92 2.65 21.94 1.14
N PRO A 93 1.72 20.97 1.20
CA PRO A 93 2.09 19.56 1.16
C PRO A 93 2.93 19.32 -0.09
N ARG A 94 3.97 18.50 0.03
CA ARG A 94 4.73 18.07 -1.15
C ARG A 94 3.78 17.20 -1.98
N ASP A 95 3.52 17.61 -3.22
CA ASP A 95 2.74 16.81 -4.15
C ASP A 95 3.39 15.42 -4.29
N GLU A 96 2.56 14.39 -4.21
CA GLU A 96 2.92 12.99 -4.39
C GLU A 96 3.30 12.75 -5.86
N GLY A 97 4.49 13.21 -6.25
CA GLY A 97 4.97 13.17 -7.64
C GLY A 97 6.30 13.88 -7.87
N GLU A 98 6.68 14.83 -7.02
CA GLU A 98 8.02 15.41 -7.08
C GLU A 98 9.00 14.62 -6.20
N VAL A 99 9.56 13.55 -6.77
CA VAL A 99 10.85 13.03 -6.32
C VAL A 99 11.88 14.15 -6.54
N ARG A 100 12.38 14.77 -5.47
CA ARG A 100 13.60 15.59 -5.58
C ARG A 100 14.69 14.66 -6.10
N LYS A 101 15.12 14.87 -7.34
CA LYS A 101 16.49 14.52 -7.73
C LYS A 101 17.39 15.47 -6.94
N GLU A 102 17.88 15.02 -5.80
CA GLU A 102 18.95 15.71 -5.09
C GLU A 102 20.25 15.44 -5.89
N GLU A 103 20.48 16.25 -6.93
CA GLU A 103 21.83 16.47 -7.47
C GLU A 103 22.53 17.47 -6.56
N GLY A 104 23.56 16.99 -5.85
CA GLY A 104 24.33 17.79 -4.91
C GLY A 104 25.53 17.01 -4.39
N ASP A 105 26.50 16.81 -5.28
CA ASP A 105 27.84 16.31 -5.04
C ASP A 105 28.51 16.92 -3.79
N ILE A 106 28.91 16.07 -2.86
CA ILE A 106 30.07 16.27 -1.98
C ILE A 106 30.76 14.90 -1.85
N GLY A 107 31.72 14.66 -2.74
CA GLY A 107 32.60 13.52 -2.66
C GLY A 107 33.52 13.57 -1.43
N LEU A 108 33.83 12.38 -0.88
CA LEU A 108 35.20 11.86 -0.67
C LEU A 108 35.16 10.49 0.04
N ASN A 109 35.30 9.45 -0.79
CA ASN A 109 36.18 8.29 -0.67
C ASN A 109 36.02 7.25 0.47
N GLY A 110 35.64 6.03 0.08
CA GLY A 110 36.49 4.86 0.32
C GLY A 110 35.83 3.61 0.90
N THR A 111 35.30 2.70 0.06
CA THR A 111 35.80 1.32 -0.17
C THR A 111 34.85 0.50 -1.06
N ALA A 112 35.46 -0.38 -1.86
CA ALA A 112 34.99 -0.99 -3.10
C ALA A 112 33.94 -2.13 -2.94
N PRO A 113 33.34 -2.63 -4.04
CA PRO A 113 32.12 -3.44 -4.05
C PRO A 113 32.40 -4.94 -3.86
N ILE A 114 31.47 -5.65 -3.23
CA ILE A 114 31.44 -7.12 -3.24
C ILE A 114 30.40 -7.60 -4.25
N GLN A 115 30.89 -8.12 -5.38
CA GLN A 115 30.17 -8.94 -6.34
C GLN A 115 30.22 -10.41 -5.89
N ASN A 116 29.08 -11.11 -5.92
CA ASN A 116 28.92 -12.53 -6.27
C ASN A 116 27.46 -12.95 -5.99
N GLY A 117 26.72 -13.65 -6.86
CA GLY A 117 27.06 -14.20 -8.17
C GLY A 117 25.77 -14.61 -8.89
N THR A 118 25.64 -14.19 -10.14
CA THR A 118 24.56 -14.56 -11.05
C THR A 118 24.96 -15.85 -11.74
N ASN A 119 24.22 -16.94 -11.50
CA ASN A 119 24.50 -18.24 -12.08
C ASN A 119 23.96 -18.30 -13.53
N THR A 120 24.86 -18.13 -14.50
CA THR A 120 24.62 -18.34 -15.93
C THR A 120 24.70 -19.82 -16.27
N ILE A 121 23.60 -20.43 -16.70
CA ILE A 121 23.61 -21.70 -17.46
C ILE A 121 23.48 -21.34 -18.94
N THR A 122 24.63 -21.30 -19.59
CA THR A 122 24.80 -21.34 -21.04
C THR A 122 24.64 -22.76 -21.54
N SER A 123 23.78 -22.99 -22.53
CA SER A 123 23.94 -24.08 -23.49
C SER A 123 23.35 -23.62 -24.82
N GLY A 124 24.26 -23.25 -25.73
CA GLY A 124 23.95 -22.85 -27.09
C GLY A 124 23.64 -24.04 -27.99
N ALA A 125 22.72 -23.82 -28.92
CA ALA A 125 22.54 -24.63 -30.13
C ALA A 125 23.73 -24.42 -31.09
N PRO A 126 24.03 -25.41 -31.96
CA PRO A 126 23.74 -25.21 -33.39
C PRO A 126 23.31 -26.55 -34.09
N PRO A 127 23.33 -26.71 -35.43
CA PRO A 127 22.13 -26.75 -36.28
C PRO A 127 21.88 -28.11 -37.00
N ALA A 128 20.82 -28.14 -37.81
CA ALA A 128 20.17 -29.26 -38.50
C ALA A 128 21.00 -30.20 -39.40
N ALA A 129 20.57 -31.48 -39.49
CA ALA A 129 20.58 -32.29 -40.72
C ALA A 129 19.61 -33.50 -40.63
N GLN A 130 19.06 -33.87 -41.80
CA GLN A 130 18.09 -34.91 -42.16
C GLN A 130 18.38 -36.35 -41.70
N GLU A 131 17.31 -37.17 -41.55
CA GLU A 131 17.05 -38.47 -42.23
C GLU A 131 15.81 -39.14 -41.57
N GLN A 132 14.64 -39.14 -42.23
CA GLN A 132 14.06 -40.24 -43.01
C GLN A 132 13.92 -41.61 -42.30
N ASN A 133 12.65 -41.97 -42.07
CA ASN A 133 12.00 -43.23 -42.49
C ASN A 133 11.57 -44.27 -41.43
N SER A 134 10.26 -44.59 -41.46
CA SER A 134 9.58 -45.85 -41.07
C SER A 134 9.60 -46.23 -39.56
N THR A 135 8.57 -46.77 -38.89
CA THR A 135 7.47 -47.65 -39.29
C THR A 135 6.45 -47.80 -38.13
N ALA A 136 5.22 -48.19 -38.49
CA ALA A 136 4.30 -49.06 -37.75
C ALA A 136 3.44 -48.52 -36.58
N ALA A 137 2.14 -48.46 -36.88
CA ALA A 137 1.03 -48.56 -35.94
C ALA A 137 0.95 -49.95 -35.29
N GLN A 138 0.49 -50.04 -34.03
CA GLN A 138 -0.71 -50.79 -33.62
C GLN A 138 -0.83 -50.98 -32.08
N ASN A 139 -2.02 -50.62 -31.58
CA ASN A 139 -2.91 -51.31 -30.61
C ASN A 139 -2.58 -51.49 -29.11
N GLY A 140 -3.66 -51.38 -28.32
CA GLY A 140 -3.87 -51.84 -26.95
C GLY A 140 -4.12 -50.67 -25.98
N GLU A 141 -5.36 -50.17 -25.80
CA GLU A 141 -6.37 -50.67 -24.84
C GLU A 141 -5.80 -50.91 -23.45
N ASP A 142 -6.22 -50.12 -22.45
CA ASP A 142 -6.76 -50.60 -21.15
C ASP A 142 -7.02 -49.43 -20.17
N GLU A 143 -8.31 -49.15 -20.00
CA GLU A 143 -9.06 -49.01 -18.73
C GLU A 143 -8.65 -48.00 -17.63
N GLU A 144 -9.48 -46.97 -17.51
CA GLU A 144 -10.30 -46.62 -16.33
C GLU A 144 -9.63 -46.53 -14.94
N GLY A 145 -9.34 -45.30 -14.49
CA GLY A 145 -8.98 -44.98 -13.10
C GLY A 145 -9.92 -43.93 -12.50
N VAL A 146 -10.83 -44.39 -11.62
CA VAL A 146 -11.76 -43.59 -10.82
C VAL A 146 -10.99 -42.83 -9.73
N TYR A 147 -11.19 -41.51 -9.64
CA TYR A 147 -10.70 -40.70 -8.51
C TYR A 147 -11.83 -40.51 -7.48
N LEU A 148 -11.57 -40.94 -6.23
CA LEU A 148 -12.29 -40.52 -5.02
C LEU A 148 -11.60 -39.30 -4.41
#